data_AF-A0A2T6APH2-F1
#
_entry.id   AF-A0A2T6APH2-F1
#
_cell.length_a   1.000
_cell.length_b   1.000
_cell.length_c   1.000
_cell.angle_alpha   90.00
_cell.angle_beta   90.00
_cell.angle_gamma   90.00
#
_symmetry.space_group_name_H-M   'P 1'
#
loop_
_entity.id
_entity.type
_entity.pdbx_description
1 polymer ?
#
loop_
_entity_poly.entity_id
_entity_poly.type
_entity_poly.pdbx_seq_one_letter_code
_entity_poly.pdbx_strand_id
1 'polypeptide(L)'
;MIDWSKTITADARAATALAAAKAEARVTLAAAVTAARAALITDLPGQSMIYLAKEAEARAWIADPEPDLAAYPLLSAELGITAPDAASLAQIWLNLATLWRSAAADLEAFRLAACAALDAATSVAEVEAVQVDPGKA
;
A
#
# COMPACT_ATOMS: atom_id res chain seq x y z
N MET A 1 -10.75 -4.98 -54.33
CA MET A 1 -10.45 -5.39 -52.94
C MET A 1 -10.98 -4.29 -52.04
N ILE A 2 -12.00 -4.58 -51.23
CA ILE A 2 -12.51 -3.59 -50.27
C ILE A 2 -11.42 -3.39 -49.22
N ASP A 3 -11.01 -2.14 -49.04
CA ASP A 3 -10.05 -1.78 -48.00
C ASP A 3 -10.79 -1.69 -46.66
N TRP A 4 -10.79 -2.82 -45.94
CA TRP A 4 -11.44 -2.95 -44.64
C TRP A 4 -10.79 -2.07 -43.55
N SER A 5 -9.59 -1.51 -43.80
CA SER A 5 -8.98 -0.53 -42.89
C SER A 5 -9.73 0.82 -42.89
N LYS A 6 -10.51 1.11 -43.94
CA LYS A 6 -11.37 2.30 -44.04
C LYS A 6 -12.72 2.16 -43.33
N THR A 7 -13.05 0.98 -42.80
CA THR A 7 -14.35 0.68 -42.17
C THR A 7 -14.34 0.82 -40.65
N ILE A 8 -13.18 1.10 -40.02
CA ILE A 8 -13.12 1.42 -38.59
C ILE A 8 -13.80 2.78 -38.38
N THR A 9 -14.96 2.78 -37.71
CA THR A 9 -15.71 3.99 -37.38
C THR A 9 -14.93 4.86 -36.39
N ALA A 10 -15.28 6.15 -36.31
CA ALA A 10 -14.72 7.05 -35.29
C ALA A 10 -14.99 6.51 -33.88
N ASP A 11 -16.18 5.95 -33.63
CA ASP A 11 -16.57 5.37 -32.35
C ASP A 11 -15.71 4.16 -31.97
N ALA A 12 -15.39 3.28 -32.91
CA ALA A 12 -14.52 2.13 -32.67
C ALA A 12 -13.08 2.57 -32.31
N ARG A 13 -12.57 3.63 -32.94
CA ARG A 13 -11.28 4.23 -32.59
C ARG A 13 -11.32 4.87 -31.21
N ALA A 14 -12.39 5.62 -30.91
CA ALA A 14 -12.57 6.26 -29.61
C ALA A 14 -12.66 5.24 -28.46
N ALA A 15 -13.43 4.16 -28.65
CA ALA A 15 -13.51 3.06 -27.69
C ALA A 15 -12.15 2.37 -27.48
N THR A 16 -11.40 2.14 -28.56
CA THR A 16 -10.05 1.56 -28.49
C THR A 16 -9.09 2.47 -27.73
N ALA A 17 -9.12 3.78 -28.02
CA ALA A 17 -8.29 4.78 -27.35
C ALA A 17 -8.63 4.89 -25.86
N LEU A 18 -9.93 4.89 -25.50
CA LEU A 18 -10.38 4.89 -24.11
C LEU A 18 -9.88 3.64 -23.37
N ALA A 19 -10.02 2.46 -23.97
CA ALA A 19 -9.55 1.21 -23.36
C ALA A 19 -8.04 1.23 -23.12
N ALA A 20 -7.26 1.72 -24.09
CA ALA A 20 -5.81 1.87 -23.96
C ALA A 20 -5.43 2.86 -22.84
N ALA A 21 -6.08 4.03 -22.80
CA ALA A 21 -5.84 5.04 -21.77
C ALA A 21 -6.13 4.50 -20.35
N LYS A 22 -7.25 3.78 -20.17
CA LYS A 22 -7.57 3.14 -18.88
C LYS A 22 -6.52 2.10 -18.48
N ALA A 23 -6.03 1.29 -19.42
CA ALA A 23 -5.01 0.29 -19.14
C ALA A 23 -3.69 0.92 -18.70
N GLU A 24 -3.24 1.97 -19.39
CA GLU A 24 -2.03 2.73 -19.04
C GLU A 24 -2.17 3.39 -17.67
N ALA A 25 -3.28 4.08 -17.41
CA ALA A 25 -3.54 4.72 -16.11
C ALA A 25 -3.52 3.72 -14.94
N ARG A 26 -4.00 2.48 -15.15
CA ARG A 26 -3.93 1.41 -14.14
C ARG A 26 -2.50 0.95 -13.87
N VAL A 27 -1.66 0.85 -14.90
CA VAL A 27 -0.24 0.53 -14.73
C VAL A 27 0.45 1.63 -13.93
N THR A 28 0.19 2.89 -14.26
CA THR A 28 0.74 4.05 -13.54
C THR A 28 0.29 4.07 -12.08
N LEU A 29 -1.01 3.89 -11.82
CA LEU A 29 -1.56 3.80 -10.46
C LEU A 29 -0.91 2.66 -9.66
N ALA A 30 -0.77 1.48 -10.26
CA ALA A 30 -0.16 0.33 -9.59
C ALA A 30 1.31 0.59 -9.25
N ALA A 31 2.07 1.22 -10.15
CA ALA A 31 3.45 1.60 -9.90
C ALA A 31 3.57 2.64 -8.78
N ALA A 32 2.72 3.69 -8.79
CA ALA A 32 2.71 4.73 -7.78
C ALA A 32 2.37 4.20 -6.38
N VAL A 33 1.32 3.38 -6.26
CA VAL A 33 0.93 2.75 -4.99
C VAL A 33 2.02 1.77 -4.51
N THR A 34 2.67 1.04 -5.42
CA THR A 34 3.79 0.16 -5.06
C THR A 34 4.95 0.96 -4.49
N ALA A 35 5.34 2.06 -5.15
CA ALA A 35 6.40 2.93 -4.67
C ALA A 35 6.08 3.54 -3.30
N ALA A 36 4.84 4.00 -3.10
CA ALA A 36 4.39 4.53 -1.81
C ALA A 36 4.41 3.47 -0.70
N ARG A 37 4.00 2.23 -0.98
CA ARG A 37 4.11 1.11 -0.02
C ARG A 37 5.56 0.80 0.31
N ALA A 38 6.44 0.74 -0.68
CA ALA A 38 7.86 0.45 -0.50
C ALA A 38 8.59 1.49 0.38
N ALA A 39 8.08 2.71 0.49
CA ALA A 39 8.60 3.71 1.43
C ALA A 39 8.23 3.43 2.89
N LEU A 40 7.21 2.61 3.14
CA LEU A 40 6.66 2.32 4.47
C LEU A 40 6.99 0.92 4.99
N ILE A 41 7.35 0.00 4.09
CA ILE A 41 7.64 -1.40 4.41
C ILE A 41 9.05 -1.79 3.99
N THR A 42 9.59 -2.79 4.67
CA THR A 42 10.84 -3.45 4.26
C THR A 42 10.50 -4.70 3.47
N ASP A 43 10.88 -4.72 2.19
CA ASP A 43 10.74 -5.90 1.34
C ASP A 43 11.93 -6.84 1.54
N LEU A 44 11.79 -7.75 2.49
CA LEU A 44 12.76 -8.79 2.81
C LEU A 44 12.00 -10.10 3.12
N PRO A 45 12.46 -11.27 2.64
CA PRO A 45 11.78 -12.54 2.90
C PRO A 45 11.52 -12.77 4.39
N GLY A 46 10.25 -13.00 4.75
CA GLY A 46 9.82 -13.25 6.14
C GLY A 46 9.70 -12.00 7.02
N GLN A 47 10.09 -10.82 6.55
CA GLN A 47 10.08 -9.59 7.35
C GLN A 47 8.68 -9.17 7.81
N SER A 48 7.65 -9.39 6.98
CA SER A 48 6.26 -9.16 7.37
C SER A 48 5.84 -10.04 8.56
N MET A 49 6.28 -11.30 8.59
CA MET A 49 6.01 -12.21 9.72
C MET A 49 6.71 -11.73 10.99
N ILE A 50 7.93 -11.21 10.86
CA ILE A 50 8.67 -10.60 11.99
C ILE A 50 7.91 -9.38 12.52
N TYR A 51 7.44 -8.47 11.67
CA TYR A 51 6.69 -7.30 12.12
C TYR A 51 5.38 -7.66 12.82
N LEU A 52 4.66 -8.68 12.33
CA LEU A 52 3.45 -9.19 12.99
C LEU A 52 3.75 -9.83 14.34
N ALA A 53 4.83 -10.61 14.44
CA ALA A 53 5.25 -11.22 15.70
C ALA A 53 5.71 -10.17 16.72
N LYS A 54 6.44 -9.14 16.29
CA LYS A 54 6.82 -7.98 17.11
C LYS A 54 5.59 -7.27 17.68
N GLU A 55 4.60 -6.97 16.84
CA GLU A 55 3.36 -6.35 17.31
C GLU A 55 2.65 -7.24 18.34
N ALA A 56 2.58 -8.56 18.09
CA ALA A 56 1.96 -9.50 19.01
C ALA A 56 2.67 -9.55 20.38
N GLU A 57 4.00 -9.64 20.40
CA GLU A 57 4.79 -9.59 21.64
C GLU A 57 4.60 -8.26 22.37
N ALA A 58 4.63 -7.13 21.66
CA ALA A 58 4.42 -5.82 22.28
C ALA A 58 3.03 -5.70 22.92
N ARG A 59 1.98 -6.22 22.27
CA ARG A 59 0.62 -6.23 22.85
C ARG A 59 0.56 -7.10 24.09
N ALA A 60 1.17 -8.28 24.06
CA ALA A 60 1.22 -9.19 25.19
C ALA A 60 2.03 -8.60 26.36
N TRP A 61 3.16 -7.94 26.09
CA TRP A 61 3.99 -7.26 27.09
C TRP A 61 3.21 -6.17 27.83
N ILE A 62 2.50 -5.31 27.10
CA ILE A 62 1.72 -4.21 27.70
C ILE A 62 0.51 -4.71 28.50
N ALA A 63 -0.06 -5.87 28.12
CA ALA A 63 -1.21 -6.44 28.80
C ALA A 63 -0.86 -7.29 30.02
N ASP A 64 0.40 -7.73 30.13
CA ASP A 64 0.88 -8.52 31.26
C ASP A 64 1.20 -7.58 32.45
N PRO A 65 0.58 -7.79 33.64
CA PRO A 65 0.86 -6.98 34.82
C PRO A 65 2.25 -7.22 35.43
N GLU A 66 2.87 -8.38 35.18
CA GLU A 66 4.19 -8.77 35.70
C GLU A 66 5.02 -9.49 34.61
N PRO A 67 5.38 -8.82 33.51
CA PRO A 67 5.99 -9.47 32.37
C PRO A 67 7.40 -9.97 32.68
N ASP A 68 7.67 -11.23 32.36
CA ASP A 68 9.02 -11.80 32.33
C ASP A 68 9.62 -11.66 30.94
N LEU A 69 10.68 -10.86 30.81
CA LEU A 69 11.39 -10.62 29.54
C LEU A 69 11.83 -11.91 28.84
N ALA A 70 12.15 -12.98 29.57
CA ALA A 70 12.53 -14.25 28.97
C ALA A 70 11.41 -14.90 28.13
N ALA A 71 10.15 -14.52 28.38
CA ALA A 71 8.99 -14.98 27.62
C ALA A 71 8.75 -14.20 26.30
N TYR A 72 9.50 -13.11 26.05
CA TYR A 72 9.35 -12.23 24.89
C TYR A 72 10.67 -12.15 24.10
N PRO A 73 11.00 -13.19 23.31
CA PRO A 73 12.31 -13.32 22.69
C PRO A 73 12.62 -12.21 21.68
N LEU A 74 11.65 -11.65 20.96
CA LEU A 74 11.91 -10.54 20.04
C LEU A 74 12.19 -9.26 20.81
N LEU A 75 11.41 -8.95 21.85
CA LEU A 75 11.68 -7.81 22.73
C LEU A 75 13.08 -7.93 23.33
N SER A 76 13.39 -9.09 23.94
CA SER A 76 14.69 -9.34 24.55
C SER A 76 15.86 -9.19 23.57
N ALA A 77 15.68 -9.53 22.29
CA ALA A 77 16.74 -9.48 21.29
C ALA A 77 17.08 -8.06 20.80
N GLU A 78 16.16 -7.10 20.93
CA GLU A 78 16.34 -5.72 20.41
C GLU A 78 16.54 -4.66 21.50
N LEU A 79 16.56 -5.09 22.77
CA LEU A 79 16.96 -4.22 23.88
C LEU A 79 18.40 -3.72 23.74
N GLY A 80 18.58 -2.44 23.97
CA GLY A 80 19.87 -1.75 23.80
C GLY A 80 20.25 -1.49 22.34
N ILE A 81 19.49 -2.00 21.37
CA ILE A 81 19.68 -1.73 19.94
C ILE A 81 18.67 -0.67 19.48
N THR A 82 17.39 -0.92 19.70
CA THR A 82 16.31 -0.03 19.24
C THR A 82 15.77 0.86 20.35
N ALA A 83 15.73 0.35 21.58
CA ALA A 83 15.28 1.11 22.75
C ALA A 83 16.04 0.65 24.01
N PRO A 84 16.13 1.50 25.05
CA PRO A 84 16.87 1.16 26.26
C PRO A 84 16.15 0.13 27.15
N ASP A 85 14.84 -0.02 27.02
CA ASP A 85 14.01 -0.91 27.84
C ASP A 85 12.82 -1.49 27.05
N ALA A 86 12.22 -2.56 27.58
CA ALA A 86 11.20 -3.35 26.89
C ALA A 86 9.85 -2.64 26.78
N ALA A 87 9.49 -1.80 27.76
CA ALA A 87 8.26 -1.03 27.70
C ALA A 87 8.35 0.03 26.60
N SER A 88 9.47 0.75 26.52
CA SER A 88 9.75 1.70 25.45
C SER A 88 9.77 1.02 24.08
N LEU A 89 10.42 -0.15 23.96
CA LEU A 89 10.48 -0.90 22.71
C LEU A 89 9.09 -1.39 22.25
N ALA A 90 8.30 -1.96 23.18
CA ALA A 90 6.94 -2.38 22.90
C ALA A 90 6.09 -1.21 22.43
N GLN A 91 6.17 -0.06 23.09
CA GLN A 91 5.43 1.13 22.68
C GLN A 91 5.84 1.64 21.29
N ILE A 92 7.14 1.60 20.95
CA ILE A 92 7.63 1.94 19.61
C ILE A 92 6.98 1.03 18.56
N TRP A 93 6.98 -0.28 18.77
CA TRP A 93 6.37 -1.23 17.83
C TRP A 93 4.86 -1.04 17.69
N LEU A 94 4.13 -0.78 18.78
CA LEU A 94 2.69 -0.49 18.74
C LEU A 94 2.38 0.82 18.00
N ASN A 95 3.21 1.84 18.19
CA ASN A 95 3.07 3.12 17.50
C ASN A 95 3.31 2.93 16.00
N LEU A 96 4.38 2.25 15.61
CA LEU A 96 4.68 1.95 14.20
C LEU A 96 3.57 1.11 13.56
N ALA A 97 3.05 0.10 14.26
CA ALA A 97 1.93 -0.69 13.76
C ALA A 97 0.66 0.15 13.54
N THR A 98 0.41 1.14 14.39
CA THR A 98 -0.72 2.06 14.26
C THR A 98 -0.53 3.02 13.08
N LEU A 99 0.66 3.61 12.95
CA LEU A 99 1.00 4.47 11.81
C LEU A 99 0.89 3.70 10.49
N TRP A 100 1.42 2.47 10.45
CA TRP A 100 1.30 1.58 9.30
C TRP A 100 -0.16 1.33 8.92
N ARG A 101 -1.03 0.96 9.87
CA ARG A 101 -2.46 0.73 9.60
C ARG A 101 -3.15 1.96 9.04
N SER A 102 -2.88 3.14 9.60
CA SER A 102 -3.45 4.39 9.08
C SER A 102 -3.02 4.63 7.65
N ALA A 103 -1.71 4.61 7.39
CA ALA A 103 -1.17 4.84 6.05
C ALA A 103 -1.64 3.79 5.03
N ALA A 104 -1.70 2.52 5.44
CA ALA A 104 -2.18 1.44 4.58
C ALA A 104 -3.66 1.59 4.23
N ALA A 105 -4.50 2.02 5.18
CA ALA A 105 -5.91 2.30 4.94
C ALA A 105 -6.09 3.45 3.94
N ASP A 106 -5.37 4.56 4.13
CA ASP A 106 -5.43 5.73 3.25
C ASP A 106 -4.96 5.39 1.82
N LEU A 107 -3.84 4.68 1.69
CA LEU A 107 -3.31 4.21 0.40
C LEU A 107 -4.25 3.27 -0.33
N GLU A 108 -4.89 2.34 0.40
CA GLU A 108 -5.83 1.40 -0.22
C GLU A 108 -7.14 2.08 -0.61
N ALA A 109 -7.65 3.01 0.22
CA ALA A 109 -8.81 3.83 -0.12
C ALA A 109 -8.54 4.65 -1.39
N PHE A 110 -7.37 5.29 -1.49
CA PHE A 110 -6.94 6.01 -2.69
C PHE A 110 -6.92 5.09 -3.92
N ARG A 111 -6.28 3.92 -3.82
CA ARG A 111 -6.17 2.97 -4.93
C ARG A 111 -7.54 2.52 -5.43
N LEU A 112 -8.46 2.21 -4.51
CA LEU A 112 -9.82 1.78 -4.86
C LEU A 112 -10.63 2.92 -5.47
N ALA A 113 -10.52 4.14 -4.95
CA ALA A 113 -11.20 5.32 -5.49
C ALA A 113 -10.70 5.66 -6.91
N ALA A 114 -9.39 5.63 -7.14
CA ALA A 114 -8.81 5.86 -8.47
C ALA A 114 -9.26 4.77 -9.47
N CYS A 115 -9.24 3.49 -9.07
CA CYS A 115 -9.79 2.41 -9.89
C CYS A 115 -11.26 2.63 -10.26
N ALA A 116 -12.10 3.02 -9.29
CA ALA A 116 -13.51 3.28 -9.53
C ALA A 116 -13.73 4.47 -10.48
N ALA A 117 -12.93 5.53 -10.35
CA ALA A 117 -12.97 6.68 -11.26
C ALA A 117 -12.54 6.29 -12.70
N LEU A 118 -11.49 5.48 -12.85
CA LEU A 118 -11.08 4.93 -14.15
C LEU A 118 -12.16 4.04 -14.77
N ASP A 119 -12.86 3.24 -13.96
CA ASP A 119 -13.98 2.43 -14.45
C ASP A 119 -15.15 3.29 -14.94
N ALA A 120 -15.51 4.33 -14.19
CA ALA A 120 -16.59 5.25 -14.53
C ALA A 120 -16.28 6.16 -15.75
N ALA A 121 -15.01 6.42 -16.06
CA ALA A 121 -14.62 7.29 -17.16
C ALA A 121 -15.14 6.79 -18.52
N THR A 122 -15.75 7.70 -19.28
CA THR A 122 -16.36 7.48 -20.60
C THR A 122 -15.56 8.13 -21.73
N SER A 123 -14.52 8.89 -21.41
CA SER A 123 -13.63 9.54 -22.39
C SER A 123 -12.17 9.51 -21.94
N VAL A 124 -11.25 9.69 -22.90
CA VAL A 124 -9.80 9.77 -22.62
C VAL A 124 -9.50 10.96 -21.70
N ALA A 125 -10.14 12.10 -21.92
CA ALA A 125 -9.97 13.29 -21.07
C ALA A 125 -10.39 13.04 -19.62
N GLU A 126 -11.46 12.26 -19.40
CA GLU A 126 -11.86 11.86 -18.04
C GLU A 126 -10.85 10.91 -17.39
N VAL A 127 -10.23 10.00 -18.16
CA VAL A 127 -9.15 9.14 -17.67
C VAL A 127 -7.93 9.97 -17.25
N GLU A 128 -7.51 10.92 -18.09
CA GLU A 128 -6.37 11.81 -17.83
C GLU A 128 -6.59 12.72 -16.61
N ALA A 129 -7.85 13.01 -16.27
CA ALA A 129 -8.20 13.78 -15.08
C ALA A 129 -8.19 12.97 -13.77
N VAL A 130 -8.11 11.63 -13.84
CA VAL A 130 -8.05 10.80 -12.62
C VAL A 130 -6.68 10.93 -11.96
N GLN A 131 -6.67 11.29 -10.67
CA GLN A 131 -5.45 11.27 -9.86
C GLN A 131 -4.98 9.81 -9.70
N VAL A 132 -3.78 9.51 -10.20
CA VAL A 132 -3.16 8.18 -10.10
C VAL A 132 -1.91 8.16 -9.22
N ASP A 133 -1.46 9.32 -8.74
CA ASP A 133 -0.38 9.45 -7.77
C ASP A 133 -0.96 9.83 -6.39
N PRO A 134 -0.76 9.02 -5.33
CA PRO A 134 -1.20 9.36 -3.97
C PRO A 134 -0.42 10.55 -3.37
N GLY A 135 0.65 11.02 -4.02
CA GLY A 135 1.55 12.03 -3.48
C GLY A 135 2.60 11.44 -2.53
N LYS A 136 3.45 12.30 -1.97
CA LYS A 136 4.43 11.88 -0.96
C LYS A 136 3.71 11.56 0.35
N ALA A 137 3.84 10.33 0.82
CA ALA A 137 3.55 9.93 2.20
C ALA A 137 4.54 10.57 3.18
#